data_AF-A0A534A4S9-F1
#
_entry.id   AF-A0A534A4S9-F1
#
_cell.length_a   1.000
_cell.length_b   1.000
_cell.length_c   1.000
_cell.angle_alpha   90.00
_cell.angle_beta   90.00
_cell.angle_gamma   90.00
#
_symmetry.space_group_name_H-M   'P 1'
#
loop_
_entity.id
_entity.type
_entity.pdbx_description
1 polymer ?
#
loop_
_entity_poly.entity_id
_entity_poly.type
_entity_poly.pdbx_seq_one_letter_code
_entity_poly.pdbx_strand_id
1 'polypeptide(L)'
;MDVRVANTIEAYGRDDWNRLFPGELEDHAYYRAVEKSGLPDFEWLYFGVYANGALRAAVPAFITDYELDTTLTGPLRRVSDAIARMFPRLLKQRLLSLGSPVGEICHLGFAPDCVAAERQQRCLRKWEASHANAA
;
A
#
# COMPACT_ATOMS: atom_id res chain seq x y z
N MET A 1 -15.67 -4.11 14.14
CA MET A 1 -14.42 -3.87 13.39
C MET A 1 -14.42 -2.41 12.99
N ASP A 2 -13.27 -1.75 13.13
CA ASP A 2 -13.07 -0.33 12.85
C ASP A 2 -11.83 -0.16 11.96
N VAL A 3 -11.83 0.81 11.06
CA VAL A 3 -10.70 1.10 10.17
C VAL A 3 -10.18 2.49 10.52
N ARG A 4 -8.87 2.58 10.79
CA ARG A 4 -8.18 3.82 11.08
C ARG A 4 -7.18 4.10 9.97
N VAL A 5 -7.05 5.38 9.65
CA VAL A 5 -6.06 5.88 8.70
C VAL A 5 -5.24 6.91 9.44
N ALA A 6 -3.92 6.76 9.41
CA ALA A 6 -2.98 7.72 9.97
C ALA A 6 -1.97 8.14 8.90
N ASN A 7 -1.39 9.32 9.07
CA ASN A 7 -0.36 9.87 8.20
C ASN A 7 1.07 9.66 8.74
N THR A 8 1.20 8.93 9.85
CA THR A 8 2.48 8.53 10.43
C THR A 8 2.34 7.17 11.11
N ILE A 9 3.40 6.38 11.02
CA ILE A 9 3.55 5.09 11.72
C ILE A 9 3.46 5.26 13.24
N GLU A 10 3.82 6.44 13.78
CA GLU A 10 3.79 6.72 15.22
C GLU A 10 2.36 6.69 15.82
N ALA A 11 1.32 6.68 14.98
CA ALA A 11 -0.06 6.45 15.40
C ALA A 11 -0.34 5.00 15.83
N TYR A 12 0.54 4.07 15.48
CA TYR A 12 0.46 2.65 15.85
C TYR A 12 1.55 2.32 16.86
N GLY A 13 1.23 1.54 17.89
CA GLY A 13 2.24 1.07 18.83
C GLY A 13 3.27 0.19 18.12
N ARG A 14 4.56 0.38 18.43
CA ARG A 14 5.66 -0.42 17.85
C ARG A 14 5.41 -1.92 17.93
N ASP A 15 5.06 -2.41 19.10
CA ASP A 15 4.86 -3.85 19.32
C ASP A 15 3.58 -4.35 18.63
N ASP A 16 2.52 -3.53 18.60
CA ASP A 16 1.28 -3.85 17.88
C ASP A 16 1.52 -3.97 16.38
N TRP A 17 2.29 -3.05 15.79
CA TRP A 17 2.66 -3.09 14.38
C TRP A 17 3.58 -4.28 14.07
N ASN A 18 4.69 -4.41 14.80
CA ASN A 18 5.68 -5.46 14.56
C ASN A 18 5.08 -6.87 14.70
N ARG A 19 4.08 -7.04 15.57
CA ARG A 19 3.35 -8.31 15.69
C ARG A 19 2.64 -8.72 14.41
N LEU A 20 2.23 -7.78 13.55
CA LEU A 20 1.57 -8.06 12.27
C LEU A 20 2.53 -8.50 11.17
N PHE A 21 3.83 -8.22 11.33
CA PHE A 21 4.89 -8.48 10.34
C PHE A 21 6.05 -9.25 10.98
N PRO A 22 5.82 -10.45 11.55
CA PRO A 22 6.84 -11.17 12.29
C PRO A 22 7.97 -11.64 11.35
N GLY A 23 9.20 -11.20 11.63
CA GLY A 23 10.38 -11.58 10.86
C GLY A 23 10.60 -10.79 9.57
N GLU A 24 9.74 -9.81 9.27
CA GLU A 24 9.93 -8.89 8.16
C GLU A 24 10.93 -7.79 8.52
N LEU A 25 11.71 -7.33 7.53
CA LEU A 25 12.62 -6.19 7.69
C LEU A 25 11.87 -4.86 7.73
N GLU A 26 10.69 -4.81 7.11
CA GLU A 26 9.81 -3.64 7.05
C GLU A 26 8.98 -3.49 8.34
N ASP A 27 9.69 -3.38 9.47
CA ASP A 27 9.08 -3.22 10.77
C ASP A 27 8.75 -1.74 11.06
N HIS A 28 8.17 -1.45 12.24
CA HIS A 28 7.84 -0.09 12.65
C HIS A 28 9.07 0.83 12.64
N ALA A 29 10.26 0.35 12.99
CA ALA A 29 11.46 1.18 13.01
C ALA A 29 11.92 1.53 11.59
N TYR A 30 11.79 0.58 10.65
CA TYR A 30 12.02 0.82 9.23
C TYR A 30 11.10 1.93 8.70
N TYR A 31 9.78 1.79 8.82
CA TYR A 31 8.83 2.78 8.32
C TYR A 31 9.05 4.16 8.95
N ARG A 32 9.37 4.20 10.24
CA ARG A 32 9.72 5.45 10.94
C ARG A 32 10.99 6.09 10.37
N ALA A 33 12.00 5.30 10.03
CA ALA A 33 13.24 5.80 9.44
C ALA A 33 13.00 6.35 8.03
N VAL A 34 12.21 5.63 7.21
CA VAL A 34 11.85 6.06 5.86
C VAL A 34 11.02 7.35 5.89
N GLU A 35 10.02 7.45 6.76
CA GLU A 35 9.27 8.70 6.99
C GLU A 35 10.21 9.87 7.32
N LYS A 36 11.10 9.67 8.29
CA LYS A 36 12.04 10.71 8.76
C LYS A 36 13.11 11.08 7.74
N SER A 37 13.35 10.24 6.74
CA SER A 37 14.25 10.58 5.64
C SER A 37 13.70 11.72 4.77
N GLY A 38 12.39 11.99 4.84
CA GLY A 38 11.77 13.14 4.18
C GLY A 38 11.78 13.04 2.66
N LEU A 39 11.50 11.84 2.12
CA LEU A 39 11.44 11.63 0.68
C LEU A 39 10.50 12.68 0.03
N PRO A 40 10.99 13.48 -0.93
CA PRO A 40 10.17 14.50 -1.58
C PRO A 40 9.06 13.83 -2.39
N ASP A 41 7.90 14.49 -2.46
CA ASP A 41 6.74 14.05 -3.26
C ASP A 41 6.10 12.72 -2.82
N PHE A 42 6.26 12.34 -1.54
CA PHE A 42 5.56 11.23 -0.89
C PHE A 42 4.74 11.71 0.31
N GLU A 43 3.44 11.40 0.32
CA GLU A 43 2.57 11.53 1.48
C GLU A 43 2.31 10.16 2.08
N TRP A 44 2.70 9.96 3.35
CA TRP A 44 2.55 8.68 4.03
C TRP A 44 1.13 8.45 4.52
N LEU A 45 0.66 7.21 4.37
CA LEU A 45 -0.61 6.74 4.87
C LEU A 45 -0.47 5.35 5.47
N TYR A 46 -1.18 5.09 6.55
CA TYR A 46 -1.16 3.81 7.24
C TYR A 46 -2.56 3.40 7.59
N PHE A 47 -3.01 2.32 6.99
CA PHE A 47 -4.33 1.75 7.24
C PHE A 47 -4.20 0.69 8.32
N GLY A 48 -5.04 0.75 9.34
CA GLY A 48 -5.11 -0.21 10.42
C GLY A 48 -6.55 -0.67 10.66
N VAL A 49 -6.74 -1.98 10.74
CA VAL A 49 -8.03 -2.59 11.08
C VAL A 49 -8.01 -3.02 12.53
N TYR A 50 -8.93 -2.50 13.32
CA TYR A 50 -9.11 -2.86 14.73
C TYR A 50 -10.31 -3.78 14.92
N ALA A 51 -10.15 -4.80 15.77
CA ALA A 51 -11.25 -5.61 16.27
C ALA A 51 -11.04 -5.88 17.76
N ASN A 52 -12.08 -5.63 18.56
CA ASN A 52 -12.06 -5.74 20.02
C ASN A 52 -10.93 -4.92 20.66
N GLY A 53 -10.70 -3.70 20.16
CA GLY A 53 -9.66 -2.79 20.66
C GLY A 53 -8.23 -3.12 20.23
N ALA A 54 -7.98 -4.28 19.61
CA ALA A 54 -6.65 -4.70 19.16
C ALA A 54 -6.46 -4.46 17.66
N LEU A 55 -5.24 -4.09 17.26
CA LEU A 55 -4.83 -4.01 15.86
C LEU A 55 -4.74 -5.42 15.27
N ARG A 56 -5.50 -5.67 14.20
CA ARG A 56 -5.70 -7.00 13.60
C ARG A 56 -5.08 -7.15 12.22
N ALA A 57 -5.02 -6.06 11.48
CA ALA A 57 -4.35 -6.00 10.20
C ALA A 57 -3.87 -4.56 9.96
N ALA A 58 -2.80 -4.41 9.20
CA ALA A 58 -2.34 -3.10 8.77
C ALA A 58 -1.66 -3.19 7.41
N VAL A 59 -1.69 -2.09 6.68
CA VAL A 59 -0.94 -1.95 5.43
C VAL A 59 -0.38 -0.53 5.36
N PRO A 60 0.93 -0.39 5.15
CA PRO A 60 1.54 0.90 4.83
C PRO A 60 1.13 1.31 3.42
N ALA A 61 1.04 2.61 3.18
CA ALA A 61 0.65 3.17 1.90
C ALA A 61 1.30 4.54 1.72
N PHE A 62 1.35 4.99 0.49
CA PHE A 62 1.83 6.33 0.18
C PHE A 62 1.08 6.89 -1.02
N ILE A 63 0.91 8.21 -1.04
CA ILE A 63 0.50 8.95 -2.21
C ILE A 63 1.74 9.56 -2.84
N THR A 64 1.90 9.39 -4.14
CA THR A 64 2.95 10.09 -4.91
C THR A 64 2.38 10.62 -6.23
N ASP A 65 2.95 11.71 -6.72
CA ASP A 65 2.59 12.28 -8.02
C ASP A 65 3.37 11.54 -9.11
N TYR A 66 2.71 10.63 -9.84
CA TYR A 66 3.34 9.98 -10.99
C TYR A 66 3.19 10.86 -12.23
N GLU A 67 4.31 11.35 -12.75
CA GLU A 67 4.34 12.06 -14.02
C GLU A 67 4.23 11.04 -15.15
N LEU A 68 3.10 11.05 -15.86
CA LEU A 68 2.81 10.18 -17.01
C LEU A 68 3.65 10.52 -18.26
N ASP A 69 4.79 11.17 -18.12
CA ASP A 69 5.56 11.73 -19.23
C ASP A 69 6.38 10.66 -20.00
N THR A 70 6.44 9.42 -19.50
CA THR A 70 7.27 8.35 -20.07
C THR A 70 6.56 7.38 -21.02
N THR A 71 5.23 7.41 -21.17
CA THR A 71 4.52 6.48 -22.07
C THR A 71 4.27 7.01 -23.49
N LEU A 72 4.61 8.26 -23.79
CA LEU A 72 4.41 8.86 -25.11
C LEU A 72 5.73 8.94 -25.91
N THR A 73 6.36 7.81 -26.18
CA THR A 73 7.47 7.74 -27.15
C THR A 73 6.90 7.72 -28.58
N GLY A 74 6.94 8.86 -29.27
CA GLY A 74 6.54 8.97 -30.67
C GLY A 74 6.19 10.40 -31.13
N PRO A 75 5.69 10.60 -32.37
CA PRO A 75 5.42 11.92 -32.96
C PRO A 75 4.40 12.80 -32.20
N LEU A 76 3.79 12.27 -31.14
CA LEU A 76 2.91 12.98 -30.19
C LEU A 76 3.64 13.91 -29.21
N ARG A 77 4.98 13.88 -29.15
CA ARG A 77 5.81 14.72 -28.25
C ARG A 77 5.61 16.23 -28.42
N ARG A 78 5.32 16.71 -29.63
CA ARG A 78 5.03 18.15 -29.85
C ARG A 78 3.65 18.57 -29.35
N VAL A 79 2.72 17.63 -29.27
CA VAL A 79 1.37 17.86 -28.75
C VAL A 79 1.38 17.77 -27.22
N SER A 80 2.17 16.85 -26.65
CA SER A 80 2.35 16.76 -25.19
C SER A 80 3.01 18.01 -24.61
N ASP A 81 4.03 18.60 -25.25
CA ASP A 81 4.64 19.85 -24.78
C ASP A 81 3.67 21.04 -24.76
N ALA A 82 2.71 21.08 -25.68
CA ALA A 82 1.69 22.12 -25.73
C ALA A 82 0.60 21.90 -24.68
N ILE A 83 0.18 20.65 -24.46
CA ILE A 83 -0.81 20.27 -23.44
C ILE A 83 -0.23 20.40 -22.03
N ALA A 84 1.02 19.99 -21.81
CA ALA A 84 1.75 20.14 -20.54
C ALA A 84 1.90 21.61 -20.14
N ARG A 85 2.10 22.50 -21.12
CA ARG A 85 2.18 23.96 -20.90
C ARG A 85 0.81 24.60 -20.61
N MET A 86 -0.28 23.96 -21.05
CA MET A 86 -1.65 24.47 -20.91
C MET A 86 -2.38 23.89 -19.68
N PHE A 87 -2.04 22.67 -19.25
CA PHE A 87 -2.57 22.03 -18.04
C PHE A 87 -1.50 21.21 -17.30
N PRO A 88 -0.52 21.84 -16.63
CA PRO A 88 0.56 21.14 -15.91
C PRO A 88 0.07 20.25 -14.75
N ARG A 89 -1.18 20.43 -14.30
CA ARG A 89 -1.83 19.62 -13.26
C ARG A 89 -2.58 18.40 -13.78
N LEU A 90 -2.84 18.27 -15.09
CA LEU A 90 -3.54 17.09 -15.64
C LEU A 90 -2.59 15.88 -15.79
N LEU A 91 -1.28 16.12 -15.84
CA LEU A 91 -0.24 15.10 -16.05
C LEU A 91 0.32 14.54 -14.73
N LYS A 92 -0.11 15.06 -13.59
CA LYS A 92 0.21 14.55 -12.25
C LYS A 92 -0.97 13.74 -11.75
N GLN A 93 -0.97 12.43 -12.00
CA GLN A 93 -1.95 11.55 -11.37
C GLN A 93 -1.44 11.20 -9.97
N ARG A 94 -2.22 11.58 -8.95
CA ARG A 94 -1.99 11.17 -7.56
C ARG A 94 -2.23 9.67 -7.48
N LEU A 95 -1.15 8.91 -7.34
CA LEU A 95 -1.20 7.45 -7.20
C LEU A 95 -1.20 7.09 -5.72
N LEU A 96 -2.24 6.40 -5.26
CA LEU A 96 -2.21 5.73 -3.97
C LEU A 96 -1.62 4.34 -4.16
N SER A 97 -0.44 4.12 -3.59
CA SER A 97 0.26 2.84 -3.60
C SER A 97 0.17 2.21 -2.22
N LEU A 98 -0.09 0.90 -2.18
CA LEU A 98 -0.03 0.10 -0.96
C LEU A 98 1.35 -0.59 -0.89
N GLY A 99 1.97 -0.57 0.28
CA GLY A 99 3.31 -1.07 0.53
C GLY A 99 4.34 0.04 0.78
N SER A 100 5.60 -0.36 0.89
CA SER A 100 6.74 0.55 0.97
C SER A 100 7.10 1.06 -0.44
N PRO A 101 7.41 2.36 -0.63
CA PRO A 101 7.96 2.86 -1.89
C PRO A 101 9.36 2.30 -2.20
N VAL A 102 10.00 1.68 -1.22
CA VAL A 102 11.34 1.09 -1.30
C VAL A 102 11.28 -0.45 -1.23
N GLY A 103 10.09 -1.03 -1.06
CA GLY A 103 9.87 -2.47 -0.97
C GLY A 103 9.48 -3.09 -2.31
N GLU A 104 9.93 -4.31 -2.58
CA GLU A 104 9.55 -5.07 -3.78
C GLU A 104 8.17 -5.76 -3.63
N ILE A 105 7.64 -5.85 -2.41
CA ILE A 105 6.43 -6.60 -2.08
C ILE A 105 5.46 -5.72 -1.30
N CYS A 106 4.19 -5.69 -1.72
CA CYS A 106 3.12 -5.07 -0.94
C CYS A 106 2.75 -5.98 0.23
N HIS A 107 3.35 -5.75 1.40
CA HIS A 107 3.07 -6.52 2.60
C HIS A 107 1.78 -6.06 3.28
N LEU A 108 0.81 -6.97 3.40
CA LEU A 108 -0.40 -6.77 4.19
C LEU A 108 -0.27 -7.59 5.48
N GLY A 109 -0.04 -6.91 6.60
CA GLY A 109 0.23 -7.53 7.89
C GLY A 109 -1.06 -8.00 8.55
N PHE A 110 -1.02 -9.18 9.16
CA PHE A 110 -2.13 -9.74 9.92
C PHE A 110 -1.64 -10.19 11.28
N ALA A 111 -2.46 -9.97 12.30
CA ALA A 111 -2.14 -10.44 13.63
C ALA A 111 -2.01 -11.97 13.64
N PRO A 112 -1.09 -12.56 14.41
CA PRO A 112 -0.89 -14.02 14.43
C PRO A 112 -2.13 -14.79 14.91
N ASP A 113 -2.97 -14.14 15.72
CA ASP A 113 -4.24 -14.66 16.20
C ASP A 113 -5.44 -14.28 15.30
N CYS A 114 -5.23 -13.46 14.27
CA CYS A 114 -6.13 -13.44 13.13
C CYS A 114 -5.90 -14.74 12.36
N VAL A 115 -6.90 -15.63 12.37
CA VAL A 115 -6.85 -16.94 11.70
C VAL A 115 -6.69 -16.76 10.18
N ALA A 116 -5.44 -16.58 9.74
CA ALA A 116 -5.03 -16.53 8.35
C ALA A 116 -4.98 -17.94 7.73
N ALA A 117 -4.81 -19.00 8.53
CA ALA A 117 -4.76 -20.38 8.07
C ALA A 117 -6.10 -20.89 7.47
N GLU A 118 -7.25 -20.31 7.83
CA GLU A 118 -8.56 -20.76 7.32
C GLU A 118 -9.03 -20.00 6.07
N ARG A 119 -8.53 -18.78 5.81
CA ARG A 119 -9.04 -17.94 4.71
C ARG A 119 -8.40 -18.26 3.36
N GLN A 120 -7.10 -18.50 3.32
CA GLN A 120 -6.39 -18.82 2.08
C GLN A 120 -6.85 -20.19 1.54
N GLN A 121 -7.03 -21.19 2.41
CA GLN A 121 -7.59 -22.50 2.03
C GLN A 121 -9.07 -22.43 1.63
N ARG A 122 -9.87 -21.53 2.22
CA ARG A 122 -11.29 -21.36 1.85
C ARG A 122 -11.47 -20.59 0.53
N CYS A 123 -10.57 -19.66 0.20
CA CYS A 123 -10.51 -19.03 -1.11
C CYS A 123 -10.03 -20.01 -2.20
N LEU A 124 -8.98 -20.80 -1.92
CA LEU A 124 -8.49 -21.83 -2.85
C LEU A 124 -9.55 -22.91 -3.12
N ARG A 125 -10.21 -23.43 -2.07
CA ARG A 125 -11.32 -24.40 -2.23
C ARG A 125 -12.51 -23.83 -3.00
N LYS A 126 -12.85 -22.55 -2.82
CA LYS A 126 -13.92 -21.90 -3.59
C LYS A 126 -13.55 -21.67 -5.05
N TRP A 127 -12.28 -21.37 -5.32
CA TRP A 127 -11.73 -21.22 -6.67
C TRP A 127 -11.67 -22.57 -7.41
N GLU A 128 -11.23 -23.64 -6.76
CA GLU A 128 -11.24 -24.99 -7.35
C GLU A 128 -12.67 -25.49 -7.61
N ALA A 129 -13.61 -25.25 -6.68
CA ALA A 129 -15.01 -25.60 -6.86
C ALA A 129 -15.71 -24.81 -7.98
N SER A 130 -15.31 -23.57 -8.26
CA SER A 130 -15.87 -22.79 -9.37
C SER A 130 -15.34 -23.22 -10.73
N HIS A 131 -14.16 -23.85 -10.80
CA HIS A 131 -13.59 -24.38 -12.05
C HIS A 131 -14.02 -25.83 -12.33
N ALA A 132 -14.37 -26.60 -11.29
CA ALA A 132 -14.92 -27.96 -11.45
C ALA A 132 -16.38 -27.99 -11.93
N ASN A 133 -17.15 -26.91 -11.74
CA ASN A 133 -18.54 -26.77 -12.22
C ASN A 133 -18.64 -26.09 -13.61
N ALA A 134 -17.51 -25.79 -14.25
CA ALA A 134 -17.43 -25.14 -15.56
C ALA A 134 -16.95 -26.09 -16.68
N ALA A 135 -16.87 -27.39 -16.41
CA ALA A 135 -16.58 -28.47 -17.36
C ALA A 135 -17.74 -29.47 -17.36
#